data_AF-A0AAU9T870-F1
#
_entry.id   AF-A0AAU9T870-F1
#
_cell.length_a   1.000
_cell.length_b   1.000
_cell.length_c   1.000
_cell.angle_alpha   90.00
_cell.angle_beta   90.00
_cell.angle_gamma   90.00
#
_symmetry.space_group_name_H-M   'P 1'
#
loop_
_entity.id
_entity.type
_entity.pdbx_description
1 polymer ?
#
loop_
_entity_poly.entity_id
_entity_poly.type
_entity_poly.pdbx_seq_one_letter_code
_entity_poly.pdbx_strand_id
1 'polypeptide(L)'
;MTCPEDEKAALELQLRVEEYEDGKGPYVKLSEEGLENVQESEQEKEEEEETASSPFWFRVKLALLFAFLAALAFVGYRWVGPLIMDKELIPIIKWEIRTFTHPVCGLLVFASVAVFPTILLPSTPSMWIAGMTFGYGYGFLLIISAAAVGVSLPYFIGHLFRHKIQGWLERYPDQAVVLRAAGEGNWFHQFRAVTLIRVSPFPYILYNYCAVATRVKYGPYITGSLLGMVPEVFVAIYTGNLVKTLAEASSAEEHGLSVTQVILNILGFLGTVATTILITKYAKRQLETMKKEEEALLQ
;
A
#
# COMPACT_ATOMS: atom_id res chain seq x y z
N MET A 1 -52.40 25.49 59.57
CA MET A 1 -52.81 24.29 58.81
C MET A 1 -51.88 24.23 57.61
N THR A 2 -50.91 23.33 57.45
CA THR A 2 -50.37 22.17 58.19
C THR A 2 -49.08 21.83 57.40
N CYS A 3 -48.01 21.46 58.10
CA CYS A 3 -46.72 20.96 57.55
C CYS A 3 -46.91 19.67 56.71
N PRO A 4 -45.95 19.25 55.86
CA PRO A 4 -44.71 18.68 56.40
C PRO A 4 -43.40 19.12 55.70
N GLU A 5 -42.56 19.77 56.51
CA GLU A 5 -41.10 19.85 56.41
C GLU A 5 -40.40 18.55 56.87
N ASP A 6 -41.14 17.45 57.04
CA ASP A 6 -40.65 16.21 57.67
C ASP A 6 -39.68 15.41 56.79
N GLU A 7 -39.68 15.58 55.46
CA GLU A 7 -38.80 14.80 54.59
C GLU A 7 -37.37 15.37 54.55
N LYS A 8 -37.21 16.69 54.74
CA LYS A 8 -35.90 17.34 54.79
C LYS A 8 -35.25 17.20 56.17
N ALA A 9 -36.05 17.22 57.23
CA ALA A 9 -35.56 16.96 58.59
C ALA A 9 -35.06 15.52 58.74
N ALA A 10 -35.72 14.53 58.12
CA ALA A 10 -35.24 13.15 58.11
C ALA A 10 -33.89 12.99 57.37
N LEU A 11 -33.67 13.76 56.30
CA LEU A 11 -32.43 13.74 55.52
C LEU A 11 -31.25 14.46 56.21
N GLU A 12 -31.51 15.54 56.95
CA GLU A 12 -30.47 16.23 57.73
C GLU A 12 -30.13 15.51 59.05
N LEU A 13 -31.07 14.73 59.62
CA LEU A 13 -30.82 13.92 60.82
C LEU A 13 -29.91 12.69 60.55
N GLN A 14 -29.89 12.14 59.33
CA GLN A 14 -28.89 11.12 58.96
C GLN A 14 -27.48 11.69 58.77
N LEU A 15 -27.36 12.99 58.52
CA LEU A 15 -26.08 13.65 58.23
C LEU A 15 -25.41 14.28 59.46
N ARG A 16 -26.04 14.25 60.65
CA ARG A 16 -25.57 15.04 61.82
C ARG A 16 -25.56 14.36 63.20
N VAL A 17 -25.69 13.04 63.28
CA VAL A 17 -25.60 12.25 64.53
C VAL A 17 -24.77 11.01 64.14
N GLU A 18 -23.52 10.78 64.53
CA GLU A 18 -22.84 11.03 65.80
C GLU A 18 -21.34 11.28 65.58
N GLU A 19 -20.86 12.45 65.98
CA GLU A 19 -19.63 12.51 66.77
C GLU A 19 -20.07 12.73 68.22
N TYR A 20 -19.89 11.74 69.10
CA TYR A 20 -19.43 11.96 70.47
C TYR A 20 -18.83 10.69 71.04
N GLU A 21 -17.64 10.84 71.63
CA GLU A 21 -16.94 9.81 72.41
C GLU A 21 -17.77 9.38 73.63
N ASP A 22 -18.08 8.08 73.74
CA ASP A 22 -17.65 7.26 74.87
C ASP A 22 -17.62 5.77 74.47
N GLY A 23 -16.56 5.10 74.89
CA GLY A 23 -16.21 3.68 74.77
C GLY A 23 -17.11 2.71 73.99
N LYS A 24 -16.67 2.38 72.76
CA LYS A 24 -17.07 1.23 71.89
C LYS A 24 -18.44 1.35 71.20
N GLY A 25 -18.44 1.85 69.95
CA GLY A 25 -19.57 1.83 69.01
C GLY A 25 -19.49 0.73 67.93
N PRO A 26 -20.59 0.46 67.20
CA PRO A 26 -20.82 -0.76 66.41
C PRO A 26 -20.31 -0.66 64.97
N TYR A 27 -19.54 -1.65 64.51
CA TYR A 27 -19.14 -1.72 63.11
C TYR A 27 -20.29 -2.24 62.23
N VAL A 28 -20.81 -1.38 61.35
CA VAL A 28 -21.62 -1.79 60.19
C VAL A 28 -20.67 -2.35 59.14
N LYS A 29 -20.76 -3.67 58.93
CA LYS A 29 -19.97 -4.41 57.94
C LYS A 29 -20.59 -4.15 56.55
N LEU A 30 -19.98 -3.26 55.76
CA LEU A 30 -20.30 -3.13 54.33
C LEU A 30 -19.90 -4.44 53.65
N SER A 31 -20.89 -5.20 53.14
CA SER A 31 -20.66 -6.49 52.47
C SER A 31 -19.90 -6.24 51.16
N GLU A 32 -18.76 -6.90 50.99
CA GLU A 32 -17.92 -6.88 49.77
C GLU A 32 -18.75 -7.26 48.52
N GLU A 33 -19.80 -8.05 48.69
CA GLU A 33 -20.76 -8.45 47.64
C GLU A 33 -21.45 -7.26 46.95
N GLY A 34 -21.64 -6.13 47.64
CA GLY A 34 -22.25 -4.94 47.04
C GLY A 34 -21.30 -4.17 46.12
N LEU A 35 -19.99 -4.26 46.38
CA LEU A 35 -18.96 -3.59 45.58
C LEU A 35 -18.63 -4.39 44.32
N GLU A 36 -18.60 -5.72 44.44
CA GLU A 36 -18.39 -6.62 43.29
C GLU A 36 -19.53 -6.53 42.27
N ASN A 37 -20.80 -6.45 42.72
CA ASN A 37 -21.94 -6.30 41.80
C ASN A 37 -21.98 -4.94 41.08
N VAL A 38 -21.48 -3.87 41.70
CA VAL A 38 -21.38 -2.55 41.06
C VAL A 38 -20.21 -2.54 40.07
N GLN A 39 -19.09 -3.17 40.41
CA GLN A 39 -17.97 -3.30 39.48
C GLN A 39 -18.29 -4.22 38.29
N GLU A 40 -18.97 -5.36 38.49
CA GLU A 40 -19.40 -6.22 37.39
C GLU A 40 -20.40 -5.52 36.46
N SER A 41 -21.32 -4.72 36.99
CA SER A 41 -22.30 -3.98 36.17
C SER A 41 -21.72 -2.74 35.46
N GLU A 42 -20.64 -2.15 35.97
CA GLU A 42 -19.86 -1.12 35.26
C GLU A 42 -18.92 -1.74 34.21
N GLN A 43 -18.31 -2.90 34.50
CA GLN A 43 -17.48 -3.65 33.53
C GLN A 43 -18.29 -4.24 32.38
N GLU A 44 -19.49 -4.78 32.61
CA GLU A 44 -20.37 -5.25 31.53
C GLU A 44 -20.85 -4.08 30.64
N LYS A 45 -21.04 -2.88 31.22
CA LYS A 45 -21.40 -1.68 30.45
C LYS A 45 -20.25 -1.14 29.61
N GLU A 46 -19.01 -1.16 30.12
CA GLU A 46 -17.83 -0.75 29.36
C GLU A 46 -17.47 -1.78 28.27
N GLU A 47 -17.61 -3.09 28.53
CA GLU A 47 -17.38 -4.13 27.52
C GLU A 47 -18.45 -4.13 26.41
N GLU A 48 -19.72 -3.82 26.73
CA GLU A 48 -20.78 -3.62 25.72
C GLU A 48 -20.55 -2.36 24.86
N GLU A 49 -20.01 -1.27 25.41
CA GLU A 49 -19.73 -0.05 24.62
C GLU A 49 -18.50 -0.18 23.69
N GLU A 50 -17.44 -0.90 24.09
CA GLU A 50 -16.26 -1.09 23.22
C GLU A 50 -16.48 -2.13 22.10
N THR A 51 -17.26 -3.19 22.36
CA THR A 51 -17.57 -4.21 21.35
C THR A 51 -18.72 -3.83 20.40
N ALA A 52 -19.50 -2.79 20.72
CA ALA A 52 -20.57 -2.27 19.87
C ALA A 52 -20.10 -1.25 18.80
N SER A 53 -18.79 -1.01 18.63
CA SER A 53 -18.27 -0.30 17.45
C SER A 53 -18.27 -1.22 16.21
N SER A 54 -19.51 -1.46 15.74
CA SER A 54 -19.89 -2.43 14.74
C SER A 54 -18.98 -2.53 13.49
N PRO A 55 -18.86 -3.73 12.89
CA PRO A 55 -18.33 -3.88 11.53
C PRO A 55 -19.11 -3.05 10.50
N PHE A 56 -20.31 -2.55 10.85
CA PHE A 56 -21.11 -1.64 10.04
C PHE A 56 -20.47 -0.26 9.92
N TRP A 57 -20.02 0.38 11.00
CA TRP A 57 -19.34 1.68 10.92
C TRP A 57 -17.99 1.60 10.19
N PHE A 58 -17.26 0.50 10.35
CA PHE A 58 -16.07 0.22 9.56
C PHE A 58 -16.39 0.06 8.07
N ARG A 59 -17.46 -0.68 7.71
CA ARG A 59 -17.95 -0.83 6.33
C ARG A 59 -18.45 0.49 5.73
N VAL A 60 -19.09 1.34 6.53
CA VAL A 60 -19.55 2.68 6.11
C VAL A 60 -18.37 3.61 5.89
N LYS A 61 -17.38 3.65 6.78
CA LYS A 61 -16.13 4.41 6.58
C LYS A 61 -15.37 3.92 5.34
N LEU A 62 -15.32 2.60 5.14
CA LEU A 62 -14.71 1.99 3.97
C LEU A 62 -15.46 2.36 2.69
N ALA A 63 -16.80 2.31 2.69
CA ALA A 63 -17.63 2.70 1.55
C ALA A 63 -17.50 4.20 1.22
N LEU A 64 -17.46 5.06 2.24
CA LEU A 64 -17.20 6.50 2.07
C LEU A 64 -15.81 6.77 1.49
N LEU A 65 -14.79 6.03 1.95
CA LEU A 65 -13.44 6.12 1.40
C LEU A 65 -13.39 5.65 -0.05
N PHE A 66 -14.06 4.54 -0.40
CA PHE A 66 -14.17 4.10 -1.79
C PHE A 66 -14.95 5.11 -2.66
N ALA A 67 -16.03 5.69 -2.16
CA ALA A 67 -16.81 6.71 -2.85
C ALA A 67 -15.98 7.99 -3.05
N PHE A 68 -15.21 8.40 -2.05
CA PHE A 68 -14.29 9.54 -2.14
C PHE A 68 -13.14 9.28 -3.13
N LEU A 69 -12.54 8.09 -3.11
CA LEU A 69 -11.54 7.67 -4.09
C LEU A 69 -12.13 7.60 -5.50
N ALA A 70 -13.36 7.10 -5.65
CA ALA A 70 -14.06 7.07 -6.93
C ALA A 70 -14.39 8.48 -7.44
N ALA A 71 -14.79 9.39 -6.55
CA ALA A 71 -15.02 10.80 -6.88
C ALA A 71 -13.72 11.51 -7.26
N LEU A 72 -12.62 11.28 -6.53
CA LEU A 72 -11.28 11.77 -6.89
C LEU A 72 -10.81 11.20 -8.22
N ALA A 73 -11.02 9.91 -8.47
CA ALA A 73 -10.71 9.28 -9.75
C ALA A 73 -11.56 9.86 -10.88
N PHE A 74 -12.84 10.16 -10.63
CA PHE A 74 -13.74 10.78 -11.60
C PHE A 74 -13.35 12.22 -11.90
N VAL A 75 -13.03 13.02 -10.88
CA VAL A 75 -12.54 14.39 -11.04
C VAL A 75 -11.18 14.40 -11.73
N GLY A 76 -10.26 13.51 -11.34
CA GLY A 76 -8.99 13.30 -12.01
C GLY A 76 -9.16 12.91 -13.48
N TYR A 77 -10.02 11.94 -13.78
CA TYR A 77 -10.37 11.57 -15.14
C TYR A 77 -10.96 12.75 -15.94
N ARG A 78 -11.84 13.54 -15.31
CA ARG A 78 -12.59 14.61 -15.98
C ARG A 78 -11.76 15.88 -16.21
N TRP A 79 -10.76 16.15 -15.36
CA TRP A 79 -9.93 17.36 -15.40
C TRP A 79 -8.48 17.08 -15.79
N VAL A 80 -7.83 16.11 -15.13
CA VAL A 80 -6.43 15.75 -15.38
C VAL A 80 -6.29 14.90 -16.63
N GLY A 81 -7.26 14.02 -16.88
CA GLY A 81 -7.35 13.21 -18.10
C GLY A 81 -7.20 14.04 -19.37
N PRO A 82 -8.13 14.96 -19.69
CA PRO A 82 -8.05 15.78 -20.90
C PRO A 82 -6.86 16.76 -20.90
N LEU A 83 -6.41 17.26 -19.74
CA LEU A 83 -5.26 18.18 -19.72
C LEU A 83 -3.93 17.48 -20.01
N ILE A 84 -3.68 16.29 -19.46
CA ILE A 84 -2.43 15.54 -19.70
C ILE A 84 -2.51 14.77 -21.01
N MET A 85 -3.63 14.10 -21.31
CA MET A 85 -3.77 13.33 -22.55
C MET A 85 -3.79 14.24 -23.77
N ASP A 86 -4.62 15.29 -23.80
CA ASP A 86 -4.81 16.05 -25.05
C ASP A 86 -3.70 17.06 -25.34
N LYS A 87 -3.06 17.63 -24.30
CA LYS A 87 -2.04 18.69 -24.49
C LYS A 87 -0.60 18.20 -24.55
N GLU A 88 -0.26 17.15 -23.80
CA GLU A 88 1.13 16.71 -23.66
C GLU A 88 1.29 15.28 -24.18
N LEU A 89 0.51 14.32 -23.65
CA LEU A 89 0.73 12.90 -23.89
C LEU A 89 0.41 12.47 -25.33
N ILE A 90 -0.76 12.83 -25.89
CA ILE A 90 -1.16 12.48 -27.26
C ILE A 90 -0.24 13.10 -28.31
N PRO A 91 0.13 14.40 -28.27
CA PRO A 91 1.09 14.95 -29.22
C PRO A 91 2.49 14.36 -29.07
N ILE A 92 2.96 14.05 -27.85
CA ILE A 92 4.24 13.36 -27.63
C ILE A 92 4.19 11.93 -28.20
N ILE A 93 3.13 11.17 -27.94
CA ILE A 93 2.94 9.82 -28.49
C ILE A 93 2.87 9.85 -30.02
N LYS A 94 2.09 10.78 -30.60
CA LYS A 94 1.99 10.94 -32.06
C LYS A 94 3.32 11.40 -32.67
N TRP A 95 4.05 12.28 -32.01
CA TRP A 95 5.39 12.70 -32.43
C TRP A 95 6.37 11.53 -32.36
N GLU A 96 6.36 10.75 -31.28
CA GLU A 96 7.25 9.62 -31.10
C GLU A 96 7.01 8.51 -32.13
N ILE A 97 5.74 8.12 -32.34
CA ILE A 97 5.34 7.12 -33.35
C ILE A 97 5.67 7.60 -34.78
N ARG A 98 5.54 8.90 -35.07
CA ARG A 98 5.87 9.45 -36.41
C ARG A 98 7.36 9.70 -36.62
N THR A 99 8.10 10.03 -35.57
CA THR A 99 9.49 10.49 -35.67
C THR A 99 10.48 9.33 -35.60
N PHE A 100 10.16 8.26 -34.86
CA PHE A 100 11.09 7.15 -34.64
C PHE A 100 10.63 5.86 -35.32
N THR A 101 11.54 5.22 -36.03
CA THR A 101 11.34 3.85 -36.52
C THR A 101 11.25 2.89 -35.31
N HIS A 102 10.48 1.81 -35.41
CA HIS A 102 10.34 0.78 -34.37
C HIS A 102 11.64 0.40 -33.61
N PRO A 103 12.79 0.15 -34.27
CA PRO A 103 14.03 -0.19 -33.54
C PRO A 103 14.58 0.97 -32.69
N VAL A 104 14.45 2.22 -33.14
CA VAL A 104 14.95 3.40 -32.39
C VAL A 104 14.06 3.65 -31.18
N CYS A 105 12.74 3.55 -31.34
CA CYS A 105 11.79 3.62 -30.22
C CYS A 105 12.10 2.54 -29.17
N GLY A 106 12.37 1.30 -29.61
CA GLY A 106 12.75 0.21 -28.71
C GLY A 106 14.02 0.50 -27.92
N LEU A 107 15.04 1.06 -28.58
CA LEU A 107 16.29 1.47 -27.91
C LEU A 107 16.06 2.58 -26.88
N LEU A 108 15.25 3.59 -27.20
CA LEU A 108 14.94 4.69 -26.29
C LEU A 108 14.19 4.19 -25.05
N VAL A 109 13.18 3.35 -25.24
CA VAL A 109 12.44 2.72 -24.13
C VAL A 109 13.36 1.83 -23.28
N PHE A 110 14.23 1.04 -23.92
CA PHE A 110 15.20 0.22 -23.19
C PHE A 110 16.14 1.09 -22.35
N ALA A 111 16.71 2.14 -22.95
CA ALA A 111 17.63 3.04 -22.28
C ALA A 111 16.97 3.78 -21.12
N SER A 112 15.74 4.25 -21.29
CA SER A 112 15.02 4.95 -20.23
C SER A 112 14.66 4.03 -19.06
N VAL A 113 14.11 2.83 -19.33
CA VAL A 113 13.79 1.85 -18.27
C VAL A 113 15.05 1.37 -17.54
N ALA A 114 16.18 1.27 -18.23
CA ALA A 114 17.46 0.90 -17.63
C ALA A 114 18.10 2.04 -16.80
N VAL A 115 17.99 3.30 -17.21
CA VAL A 115 18.71 4.41 -16.55
C VAL A 115 17.87 5.12 -15.50
N PHE A 116 16.57 5.28 -15.74
CA PHE A 116 15.68 6.08 -14.87
C PHE A 116 15.68 5.62 -13.40
N PRO A 117 15.62 4.31 -13.09
CA PRO A 117 15.70 3.85 -11.70
C PRO A 117 17.00 4.26 -10.99
N THR A 118 18.09 4.43 -11.73
CA THR A 118 19.38 4.88 -11.21
C THR A 118 19.32 6.36 -10.80
N ILE A 119 18.69 7.20 -11.60
CA ILE A 119 18.56 8.65 -11.32
C ILE A 119 17.29 9.01 -10.54
N LEU A 120 16.59 8.02 -9.97
CA LEU A 120 15.34 8.17 -9.21
C LEU A 120 14.16 8.71 -10.02
N LEU A 121 14.21 8.54 -11.33
CA LEU A 121 13.14 8.94 -12.25
C LEU A 121 12.17 7.77 -12.46
N PRO A 122 10.84 7.99 -12.52
CA PRO A 122 9.88 6.92 -12.77
C PRO A 122 9.98 6.38 -14.21
N SER A 123 10.12 5.06 -14.37
CA SER A 123 10.13 4.38 -15.67
C SER A 123 8.75 4.12 -16.27
N THR A 124 7.68 4.36 -15.50
CA THR A 124 6.28 4.06 -15.88
C THR A 124 5.87 4.65 -17.24
N PRO A 125 6.17 5.91 -17.59
CA PRO A 125 5.80 6.45 -18.89
C PRO A 125 6.44 5.69 -20.05
N SER A 126 7.70 5.29 -19.93
CA SER A 126 8.38 4.49 -20.95
C SER A 126 7.81 3.08 -21.07
N MET A 127 7.39 2.47 -19.96
CA MET A 127 6.71 1.18 -19.99
C MET A 127 5.35 1.25 -20.71
N TRP A 128 4.62 2.37 -20.58
CA TRP A 128 3.39 2.59 -21.35
C TRP A 128 3.69 2.68 -22.85
N ILE A 129 4.72 3.43 -23.24
CA ILE A 129 5.18 3.53 -24.64
C ILE A 129 5.56 2.14 -25.19
N ALA A 130 6.26 1.32 -24.40
CA ALA A 130 6.57 -0.04 -24.77
C ALA A 130 5.30 -0.85 -25.08
N GLY A 131 4.27 -0.70 -24.24
CA GLY A 131 2.98 -1.34 -24.46
C GLY A 131 2.31 -0.87 -25.74
N MET A 132 2.21 0.45 -25.94
CA MET A 132 1.59 1.07 -27.13
C MET A 132 2.23 0.64 -28.46
N THR A 133 3.56 0.52 -28.47
CA THR A 133 4.35 0.27 -29.68
C THR A 133 4.59 -1.22 -29.94
N PHE A 134 4.84 -2.02 -28.90
CA PHE A 134 5.29 -3.41 -29.03
C PHE A 134 4.30 -4.45 -28.47
N GLY A 135 3.22 -4.02 -27.82
CA GLY A 135 2.19 -4.90 -27.25
C GLY A 135 2.70 -5.77 -26.09
N TYR A 136 1.93 -6.81 -25.75
CA TYR A 136 2.23 -7.65 -24.58
C TYR A 136 3.48 -8.51 -24.73
N GLY A 137 3.74 -9.12 -25.89
CA GLY A 137 4.88 -10.04 -26.07
C GLY A 137 6.22 -9.32 -26.07
N TYR A 138 6.47 -8.55 -27.13
CA TYR A 138 7.74 -7.83 -27.29
C TYR A 138 7.92 -6.71 -26.26
N GLY A 139 6.84 -6.02 -25.88
CA GLY A 139 6.90 -5.00 -24.82
C GLY A 139 7.32 -5.59 -23.47
N PHE A 140 6.80 -6.76 -23.09
CA PHE A 140 7.21 -7.44 -21.86
C PHE A 140 8.68 -7.83 -21.88
N LEU A 141 9.15 -8.47 -22.96
CA LEU A 141 10.56 -8.87 -23.09
C LEU A 141 11.50 -7.66 -23.05
N LEU A 142 11.12 -6.57 -23.71
CA LEU A 142 11.88 -5.32 -23.72
C LEU A 142 11.94 -4.69 -22.32
N ILE A 143 10.80 -4.59 -21.62
CA ILE A 143 10.77 -4.01 -20.27
C ILE A 143 11.54 -4.87 -19.28
N ILE A 144 11.35 -6.20 -19.26
CA ILE A 144 12.02 -7.08 -18.30
C ILE A 144 13.53 -7.09 -18.50
N SER A 145 14.00 -7.11 -19.75
CA SER A 145 15.44 -7.03 -20.05
C SER A 145 16.04 -5.68 -19.66
N ALA A 146 15.35 -4.57 -19.92
CA ALA A 146 15.77 -3.24 -19.49
C ALA A 146 15.74 -3.09 -17.96
N ALA A 147 14.70 -3.60 -17.31
CA ALA A 147 14.54 -3.59 -15.86
C ALA A 147 15.65 -4.38 -15.16
N ALA A 148 16.13 -5.47 -15.76
CA ALA A 148 17.29 -6.21 -15.25
C ALA A 148 18.50 -5.29 -15.13
N VAL A 149 18.79 -4.47 -16.14
CA VAL A 149 19.85 -3.46 -16.08
C VAL A 149 19.51 -2.38 -15.06
N GLY A 150 18.27 -1.91 -15.05
CA GLY A 150 17.81 -0.81 -14.19
C GLY A 150 17.81 -1.11 -12.69
N VAL A 151 17.67 -2.37 -12.27
CA VAL A 151 17.87 -2.75 -10.85
C VAL A 151 19.33 -3.07 -10.55
N SER A 152 20.08 -3.55 -11.53
CA SER A 152 21.48 -3.93 -11.33
C SER A 152 22.38 -2.72 -11.12
N LEU A 153 22.15 -1.63 -11.86
CA LEU A 153 22.95 -0.40 -11.72
C LEU A 153 22.88 0.19 -10.30
N PRO A 154 21.70 0.48 -9.70
CA PRO A 154 21.59 0.90 -8.31
C PRO A 154 22.18 -0.09 -7.31
N TYR A 155 22.09 -1.40 -7.57
CA TYR A 155 22.67 -2.42 -6.70
C TYR A 155 24.20 -2.30 -6.67
N PHE A 156 24.86 -2.20 -7.82
CA PHE A 156 26.32 -2.04 -7.84
C PHE A 156 26.75 -0.68 -7.28
N ILE A 157 26.02 0.40 -7.60
CA ILE A 157 26.30 1.73 -7.04
C ILE A 157 26.12 1.72 -5.51
N GLY A 158 25.05 1.10 -5.00
CA GLY A 158 24.79 0.95 -3.57
C GLY A 158 25.88 0.16 -2.84
N HIS A 159 26.56 -0.75 -3.54
CA HIS A 159 27.70 -1.48 -2.99
C HIS A 159 28.86 -0.57 -2.62
N LEU A 160 29.13 0.47 -3.43
CA LEU A 160 30.21 1.43 -3.15
C LEU A 160 29.89 2.32 -1.94
N PHE A 161 28.61 2.61 -1.68
CA PHE A 161 28.17 3.51 -0.61
C PHE A 161 27.54 2.80 0.59
N ARG A 162 27.79 1.50 0.73
CA ARG A 162 27.13 0.62 1.71
C ARG A 162 27.11 1.18 3.14
N HIS A 163 28.24 1.70 3.62
CA HIS A 163 28.35 2.24 4.98
C HIS A 163 27.47 3.48 5.20
N LYS A 164 27.35 4.35 4.19
CA LYS A 164 26.47 5.53 4.25
C LYS A 164 25.00 5.14 4.22
N ILE A 165 24.65 4.15 3.40
CA ILE A 165 23.26 3.65 3.29
C ILE A 165 22.85 2.98 4.60
N GLN A 166 23.74 2.22 5.24
CA GLN A 166 23.46 1.57 6.52
C GLN A 166 23.17 2.59 7.63
N GLY A 167 24.00 3.63 7.77
CA GLY A 167 23.76 4.71 8.74
C GLY A 167 22.54 5.58 8.42
N TRP A 168 22.16 5.70 7.14
CA TRP A 168 20.90 6.35 6.76
C TRP A 168 19.68 5.49 7.12
N LEU A 169 19.76 4.17 6.90
CA LEU A 169 18.68 3.22 7.19
C LEU A 169 18.38 3.12 8.70
N GLU A 170 19.38 3.34 9.56
CA GLU A 170 19.20 3.42 11.02
C GLU A 170 18.25 4.56 11.46
N ARG A 171 18.00 5.56 10.61
CA ARG A 171 17.01 6.62 10.89
C ARG A 171 15.56 6.19 10.66
N TYR A 172 15.34 5.03 10.03
CA TYR A 172 14.02 4.50 9.66
C TYR A 172 13.85 3.06 10.17
N PRO A 173 13.65 2.86 11.49
CA PRO A 173 13.71 1.53 12.12
C PRO A 173 12.70 0.55 11.52
N ASP A 174 11.46 0.96 11.26
CA ASP A 174 10.43 0.10 10.67
C ASP A 174 10.80 -0.47 9.30
N GLN A 175 11.46 0.34 8.46
CA GLN A 175 11.90 -0.07 7.14
C GLN A 175 13.18 -0.91 7.25
N ALA A 176 14.06 -0.56 8.17
CA ALA A 176 15.31 -1.26 8.43
C ALA A 176 15.08 -2.73 8.82
N VAL A 177 14.06 -3.02 9.63
CA VAL A 177 13.70 -4.40 10.02
C VAL A 177 13.35 -5.23 8.78
N VAL A 178 12.32 -4.83 8.01
CA VAL A 178 11.90 -5.56 6.79
C VAL A 178 13.07 -5.80 5.83
N LEU A 179 13.94 -4.79 5.71
CA LEU A 179 15.12 -4.85 4.87
C LEU A 179 16.19 -5.81 5.41
N ARG A 180 16.42 -5.86 6.72
CA ARG A 180 17.34 -6.78 7.39
C ARG A 180 16.86 -8.23 7.29
N ALA A 181 15.60 -8.52 7.64
CA ALA A 181 14.98 -9.84 7.39
C ALA A 181 15.21 -10.33 5.95
N ALA A 182 15.04 -9.46 4.96
CA ALA A 182 15.24 -9.83 3.56
C ALA A 182 16.68 -10.24 3.21
N GLY A 183 17.64 -9.76 4.00
CA GLY A 183 19.06 -10.06 3.92
C GLY A 183 19.49 -11.40 4.51
N GLU A 184 18.67 -11.98 5.37
CA GLU A 184 19.01 -13.16 6.16
C GLU A 184 18.69 -14.46 5.42
N GLY A 185 19.14 -15.58 6.00
CA GLY A 185 18.82 -16.91 5.51
C GLY A 185 19.56 -17.34 4.23
N ASN A 186 18.95 -18.30 3.54
CA ASN A 186 19.50 -18.95 2.35
C ASN A 186 19.10 -18.21 1.06
N TRP A 187 19.67 -18.63 -0.08
CA TRP A 187 19.43 -18.01 -1.40
C TRP A 187 17.93 -17.90 -1.74
N PHE A 188 17.15 -18.94 -1.42
CA PHE A 188 15.71 -18.99 -1.70
C PHE A 188 14.91 -18.05 -0.79
N HIS A 189 15.29 -17.93 0.48
CA HIS A 189 14.69 -16.98 1.41
C HIS A 189 14.88 -15.54 0.93
N GLN A 190 16.12 -15.17 0.57
CA GLN A 190 16.42 -13.85 0.02
C GLN A 190 15.62 -13.57 -1.25
N PHE A 191 15.53 -14.55 -2.16
CA PHE A 191 14.77 -14.43 -3.41
C PHE A 191 13.29 -14.16 -3.14
N ARG A 192 12.69 -14.93 -2.21
CA ARG A 192 11.30 -14.77 -1.81
C ARG A 192 11.07 -13.40 -1.16
N ALA A 193 11.92 -12.99 -0.24
CA ALA A 193 11.82 -11.70 0.42
C ALA A 193 11.91 -10.53 -0.58
N VAL A 194 12.87 -10.57 -1.50
CA VAL A 194 13.00 -9.56 -2.58
C VAL A 194 11.73 -9.51 -3.42
N THR A 195 11.21 -10.65 -3.85
CA THR A 195 9.98 -10.73 -4.65
C THR A 195 8.80 -10.11 -3.92
N LEU A 196 8.64 -10.43 -2.63
CA LEU A 196 7.54 -9.91 -1.81
C LEU A 196 7.67 -8.39 -1.62
N ILE A 197 8.87 -7.87 -1.36
CA ILE A 197 9.10 -6.43 -1.20
C ILE A 197 8.72 -5.69 -2.49
N ARG A 198 9.10 -6.22 -3.65
CA ARG A 198 8.81 -5.61 -4.95
C ARG A 198 7.33 -5.57 -5.30
N VAL A 199 6.58 -6.60 -4.87
CA VAL A 199 5.13 -6.66 -5.05
C VAL A 199 4.38 -5.79 -4.02
N SER A 200 5.00 -5.54 -2.86
CA SER A 200 4.44 -4.70 -1.81
C SER A 200 4.51 -3.21 -2.20
N PRO A 201 3.69 -2.33 -1.57
CA PRO A 201 3.75 -0.88 -1.81
C PRO A 201 5.02 -0.22 -1.23
N PHE A 202 6.08 -0.97 -0.97
CA PHE A 202 7.34 -0.44 -0.48
C PHE A 202 7.96 0.50 -1.52
N PRO A 203 8.53 1.65 -1.12
CA PRO A 203 9.11 2.60 -2.06
C PRO A 203 10.22 1.96 -2.90
N TYR A 204 9.91 1.69 -4.17
CA TYR A 204 10.77 1.00 -5.13
C TYR A 204 12.17 1.61 -5.22
N ILE A 205 12.21 2.95 -5.24
CA ILE A 205 13.43 3.76 -5.30
C ILE A 205 14.35 3.48 -4.10
N LEU A 206 13.81 3.40 -2.89
CA LEU A 206 14.60 3.15 -1.69
C LEU A 206 15.17 1.73 -1.73
N TYR A 207 14.34 0.75 -2.11
CA TYR A 207 14.77 -0.64 -2.12
C TYR A 207 15.90 -0.92 -3.11
N ASN A 208 15.90 -0.26 -4.27
CA ASN A 208 16.96 -0.40 -5.28
C ASN A 208 18.38 -0.22 -4.72
N TYR A 209 18.56 0.75 -3.83
CA TYR A 209 19.85 1.03 -3.20
C TYR A 209 20.04 0.29 -1.88
N CYS A 210 18.97 0.16 -1.09
CA CYS A 210 19.07 -0.38 0.26
C CYS A 210 19.21 -1.90 0.31
N ALA A 211 18.85 -2.63 -0.75
CA ALA A 211 19.07 -4.08 -0.84
C ALA A 211 20.55 -4.49 -0.65
N VAL A 212 21.50 -3.58 -0.92
CA VAL A 212 22.93 -3.85 -0.75
C VAL A 212 23.36 -3.66 0.71
N ALA A 213 22.76 -2.70 1.40
CA ALA A 213 23.02 -2.47 2.81
C ALA A 213 22.64 -3.69 3.66
N THR A 214 21.65 -4.46 3.19
CA THR A 214 21.06 -5.60 3.89
C THR A 214 21.71 -6.94 3.59
N ARG A 215 22.88 -7.00 2.92
CA ARG A 215 23.59 -8.26 2.61
C ARG A 215 22.84 -9.22 1.67
N VAL A 216 21.80 -8.77 0.98
CA VAL A 216 21.14 -9.58 -0.06
C VAL A 216 22.13 -9.86 -1.19
N LYS A 217 22.29 -11.13 -1.54
CA LYS A 217 23.17 -11.54 -2.65
C LYS A 217 22.58 -11.07 -3.98
N TYR A 218 23.44 -10.76 -4.95
CA TYR A 218 23.01 -10.27 -6.25
C TYR A 218 22.08 -11.25 -7.00
N GLY A 219 22.37 -12.55 -6.95
CA GLY A 219 21.56 -13.59 -7.61
C GLY A 219 20.08 -13.59 -7.18
N PRO A 220 19.77 -13.77 -5.88
CA PRO A 220 18.41 -13.66 -5.36
C PRO A 220 17.77 -12.29 -5.60
N TYR A 221 18.57 -11.22 -5.54
CA TYR A 221 18.11 -9.87 -5.80
C TYR A 221 17.60 -9.67 -7.22
N ILE A 222 18.39 -10.07 -8.23
CA ILE A 222 18.00 -9.89 -9.63
C ILE A 222 16.82 -10.78 -10.00
N THR A 223 16.85 -12.06 -9.63
CA THR A 223 15.76 -13.00 -9.97
C THR A 223 14.48 -12.65 -9.23
N GLY A 224 14.56 -12.27 -7.95
CA GLY A 224 13.40 -11.87 -7.16
C GLY A 224 12.83 -10.53 -7.62
N SER A 225 13.69 -9.60 -8.06
CA SER A 225 13.23 -8.33 -8.62
C SER A 225 12.48 -8.52 -9.93
N LEU A 226 13.07 -9.27 -10.86
CA LEU A 226 12.42 -9.52 -12.15
C LEU A 226 11.08 -10.24 -11.99
N LEU A 227 11.00 -11.23 -11.10
CA LEU A 227 9.73 -11.92 -10.84
C LEU A 227 8.71 -11.00 -10.14
N GLY A 228 9.15 -10.24 -9.13
CA GLY A 228 8.28 -9.35 -8.37
C GLY A 228 7.72 -8.18 -9.19
N MET A 229 8.43 -7.76 -10.24
CA MET A 229 8.00 -6.70 -11.16
C MET A 229 6.97 -7.16 -12.21
N VAL A 230 6.83 -8.47 -12.44
CA VAL A 230 5.94 -8.98 -13.50
C VAL A 230 4.52 -8.38 -13.44
N PRO A 231 3.84 -8.33 -12.27
CA PRO A 231 2.50 -7.73 -12.20
C PRO A 231 2.49 -6.26 -12.61
N GLU A 232 3.48 -5.47 -12.16
CA GLU A 232 3.63 -4.06 -12.49
C GLU A 232 3.82 -3.84 -13.99
N VAL A 233 4.67 -4.66 -14.63
CA VAL A 233 4.94 -4.59 -16.07
C VAL A 233 3.67 -4.86 -16.88
N PHE A 234 2.88 -5.87 -16.50
CA PHE A 234 1.61 -6.15 -17.18
C PHE A 234 0.61 -5.02 -17.05
N VAL A 235 0.48 -4.43 -15.85
CA VAL A 235 -0.38 -3.25 -15.64
C VAL A 235 0.08 -2.10 -16.52
N ALA A 236 1.38 -1.81 -16.58
CA ALA A 236 1.91 -0.72 -17.40
C ALA A 236 1.66 -0.94 -18.90
N ILE A 237 1.92 -2.14 -19.42
CA ILE A 237 1.66 -2.46 -20.83
C ILE A 237 0.16 -2.33 -21.15
N TYR A 238 -0.69 -2.86 -20.26
CA TYR A 238 -2.14 -2.77 -20.41
C TYR A 238 -2.59 -1.30 -20.47
N THR A 239 -2.11 -0.46 -19.54
CA THR A 239 -2.42 0.97 -19.53
C THR A 239 -2.00 1.64 -20.83
N GLY A 240 -0.79 1.35 -21.34
CA GLY A 240 -0.35 1.85 -22.64
C GLY A 240 -1.32 1.48 -23.76
N ASN A 241 -1.67 0.19 -23.88
CA ASN A 241 -2.61 -0.29 -24.89
C ASN A 241 -3.99 0.37 -24.80
N LEU A 242 -4.49 0.58 -23.58
CA LEU A 242 -5.75 1.27 -23.34
C LEU A 242 -5.69 2.74 -23.81
N VAL A 243 -4.63 3.46 -23.48
CA VAL A 243 -4.42 4.85 -23.91
C VAL A 243 -4.38 4.94 -25.45
N LYS A 244 -3.65 4.03 -26.12
CA LYS A 244 -3.63 3.96 -27.58
C LYS A 244 -5.02 3.73 -28.17
N THR A 245 -5.75 2.76 -27.61
CA THR A 245 -7.11 2.42 -28.07
C THR A 245 -8.08 3.60 -27.92
N LEU A 246 -8.01 4.32 -26.79
CA LEU A 246 -8.83 5.52 -26.54
C LEU A 246 -8.46 6.67 -27.48
N ALA A 247 -7.17 6.88 -27.74
CA ALA A 247 -6.70 7.90 -28.67
C ALA A 247 -7.18 7.62 -30.11
N GLU A 248 -7.11 6.37 -30.56
CA GLU A 248 -7.62 5.94 -31.87
C GLU A 248 -9.14 6.14 -31.97
N ALA A 249 -9.91 5.78 -30.93
CA ALA A 249 -11.35 5.98 -30.87
C ALA A 249 -11.78 7.45 -30.94
N SER A 250 -11.04 8.34 -30.27
CA SER A 250 -11.32 9.78 -30.29
C SER A 250 -10.97 10.45 -31.63
N SER A 251 -10.10 9.82 -32.43
CA SER A 251 -9.65 10.34 -33.73
C SER A 251 -10.51 9.86 -34.90
N ALA A 252 -11.22 8.74 -34.72
CA ALA A 252 -11.98 8.07 -35.76
C ALA A 252 -13.48 8.34 -35.61
N GLU A 253 -13.95 9.48 -36.12
CA GLU A 253 -15.40 9.78 -36.25
C GLU A 253 -16.16 8.83 -37.19
N GLU A 254 -15.51 7.88 -37.90
CA GLU A 254 -16.21 7.02 -38.88
C GLU A 254 -16.10 5.50 -38.72
N HIS A 255 -15.22 4.95 -37.86
CA HIS A 255 -15.15 3.48 -37.66
C HIS A 255 -15.05 3.18 -36.18
N GLY A 256 -16.21 2.98 -35.54
CA GLY A 256 -16.31 2.60 -34.15
C GLY A 256 -15.49 1.35 -33.84
N LEU A 257 -14.73 1.39 -32.74
CA LEU A 257 -14.08 0.22 -32.19
C LEU A 257 -15.09 -0.92 -32.05
N SER A 258 -14.70 -2.14 -32.45
CA SER A 258 -15.54 -3.32 -32.22
C SER A 258 -15.85 -3.41 -30.73
N VAL A 259 -17.13 -3.39 -30.38
CA VAL A 259 -17.64 -3.49 -29.01
C VAL A 259 -16.98 -4.69 -28.29
N THR A 260 -16.72 -5.76 -29.03
CA THR A 260 -15.99 -6.94 -28.55
C THR A 260 -14.57 -6.63 -28.08
N GLN A 261 -13.82 -5.79 -28.78
CA GLN A 261 -12.44 -5.43 -28.42
C GLN A 261 -12.41 -4.54 -27.17
N VAL A 262 -13.36 -3.62 -27.04
CA VAL A 262 -13.51 -2.79 -25.84
C VAL A 262 -13.88 -3.65 -24.62
N ILE A 263 -14.85 -4.55 -24.77
CA ILE A 263 -15.26 -5.48 -23.71
C ILE A 263 -14.10 -6.37 -23.29
N LEU A 264 -13.37 -6.98 -24.24
CA LEU A 264 -12.24 -7.86 -23.93
C LEU A 264 -11.11 -7.12 -23.21
N ASN A 265 -10.82 -5.88 -23.60
CA ASN A 265 -9.84 -5.05 -22.90
C ASN A 265 -10.29 -4.76 -21.46
N ILE A 266 -11.53 -4.28 -21.26
CA ILE A 266 -12.05 -3.98 -19.92
C ILE A 266 -12.06 -5.24 -19.03
N LEU A 267 -12.48 -6.38 -19.58
CA LEU A 267 -12.49 -7.66 -18.85
C LEU A 267 -11.07 -8.08 -18.46
N GLY A 268 -10.12 -7.94 -19.39
CA GLY A 268 -8.69 -8.15 -19.16
C GLY A 268 -8.14 -7.25 -18.05
N PHE A 269 -8.51 -5.96 -18.05
CA PHE A 269 -8.11 -5.01 -16.99
C PHE A 269 -8.58 -5.46 -15.62
N LEU A 270 -9.86 -5.80 -15.50
CA LEU A 270 -10.44 -6.23 -14.24
C LEU A 270 -9.74 -7.49 -13.73
N GLY A 271 -9.42 -8.42 -14.64
CA GLY A 271 -8.61 -9.59 -14.34
C GLY A 271 -7.22 -9.22 -13.81
N THR A 272 -6.46 -8.40 -14.54
CA THR A 272 -5.10 -7.99 -14.15
C THR A 272 -5.09 -7.24 -12.82
N VAL A 273 -6.03 -6.31 -12.61
CA VAL A 273 -6.15 -5.55 -11.37
C VAL A 273 -6.50 -6.47 -10.20
N ALA A 274 -7.46 -7.37 -10.37
CA ALA A 274 -7.84 -8.33 -9.34
C ALA A 274 -6.66 -9.25 -8.97
N THR A 275 -5.97 -9.81 -9.96
CA THR A 275 -4.78 -10.64 -9.75
C THR A 275 -3.69 -9.86 -9.03
N THR A 276 -3.42 -8.62 -9.44
CA THR A 276 -2.40 -7.77 -8.78
C THR A 276 -2.77 -7.51 -7.32
N ILE A 277 -4.03 -7.17 -7.03
CA ILE A 277 -4.50 -6.94 -5.65
C ILE A 277 -4.34 -8.21 -4.80
N LEU A 278 -4.66 -9.38 -5.33
CA LEU A 278 -4.51 -10.65 -4.62
C LEU A 278 -3.05 -10.95 -4.29
N ILE A 279 -2.15 -10.76 -5.27
CA ILE A 279 -0.72 -10.97 -5.08
C ILE A 279 -0.16 -9.94 -4.08
N THR A 280 -0.52 -8.66 -4.19
CA THR A 280 -0.11 -7.62 -3.23
C THR A 280 -0.63 -7.89 -1.83
N LYS A 281 -1.88 -8.35 -1.67
CA LYS A 281 -2.42 -8.76 -0.36
C LYS A 281 -1.66 -9.93 0.24
N TYR A 282 -1.35 -10.93 -0.57
CA TYR A 282 -0.55 -12.07 -0.12
C TYR A 282 0.86 -11.62 0.27
N ALA A 283 1.49 -10.76 -0.53
CA ALA A 283 2.82 -10.25 -0.27
C ALA A 283 2.89 -9.44 1.03
N LYS A 284 1.91 -8.55 1.24
CA LYS A 284 1.82 -7.75 2.48
C LYS A 284 1.70 -8.65 3.71
N ARG A 285 0.83 -9.67 3.67
CA ARG A 285 0.66 -10.61 4.80
C ARG A 285 1.94 -11.36 5.13
N GLN A 286 2.67 -11.82 4.11
CA GLN A 286 3.92 -12.55 4.31
C GLN A 286 5.03 -11.66 4.86
N LEU A 287 5.13 -10.40 4.40
CA LEU A 287 6.08 -9.44 4.96
C LEU A 287 5.78 -9.11 6.43
N GLU A 288 4.50 -9.01 6.81
CA GLU A 288 4.11 -8.82 8.21
C GLU A 288 4.49 -10.02 9.08
N THR A 289 4.38 -11.25 8.56
CA THR A 289 4.87 -12.45 9.26
C THR A 289 6.38 -12.42 9.45
N MET A 290 7.15 -12.11 8.40
CA MET A 290 8.62 -12.01 8.48
C MET A 290 9.06 -10.92 9.48
N LYS A 291 8.37 -9.76 9.47
CA LYS A 291 8.65 -8.67 10.42
C LYS A 291 8.45 -9.12 11.88
N LYS A 292 7.36 -9.84 12.17
CA LYS A 292 7.07 -10.36 13.51
C LYS A 292 8.08 -11.40 13.98
N GLU A 293 8.52 -12.28 13.08
CA GLU A 293 9.55 -13.30 13.39
C GLU A 293 10.89 -12.64 13.77
N GLU A 294 11.31 -11.60 13.04
CA GLU A 294 12.54 -10.86 13.36
C GLU A 294 12.42 -10.05 14.66
N GLU A 295 11.28 -9.37 14.89
CA GLU A 295 11.03 -8.66 16.14
C GLU A 295 11.06 -9.59 17.36
N ALA A 296 10.55 -10.82 17.22
CA ALA A 296 10.60 -11.83 18.29
C ALA A 296 12.01 -12.38 18.55
N LEU A 297 12.93 -12.32 17.58
CA LEU A 297 14.33 -12.73 17.76
C LEU A 297 15.19 -11.64 18.42
N LEU A 298 14.72 -10.38 18.40
CA LEU A 298 15.42 -9.22 18.97
C LEU A 298 14.99 -8.90 20.42
N GLN A 299 13.96 -9.56 20.94
CA GLN A 299 13.48 -9.48 22.34
C GLN A 299 14.08 -10.58 23.20
#